data_AF-A0A7S1EF70-F1
#
_entry.id   AF-A0A7S1EF70-F1
#
_cell.length_a   1.000
_cell.length_b   1.000
_cell.length_c   1.000
_cell.angle_alpha   90.00
_cell.angle_beta   90.00
_cell.angle_gamma   90.00
#
_symmetry.space_group_name_H-M   'P 1'
#
loop_
_entity.id
_entity.type
_entity.pdbx_description
1 polymer ?
#
loop_
_entity_poly.entity_id
_entity_poly.type
_entity_poly.pdbx_seq_one_letter_code
_entity_poly.pdbx_strand_id
1 'polypeptide(L)'
;MLSERVMVRLLRGWTVQCGDGGGMLITAPHGIWLQRANHPVHKPEVFTSFLAISIAESQGASLCVWSNDERVKNEFRCRADTANTDPNYSPGETLGESPWFRALSRHARRFESVGGTGVVHYDIHGRRDVMTGEGADGLEW
;
A
#
# COMPACT_ATOMS: atom_id res chain seq x y z
N MET A 1 -19.75 -14.68 -18.13
CA MET A 1 -18.39 -15.08 -18.55
C MET A 1 -17.49 -13.88 -18.38
N LEU A 2 -16.64 -13.90 -17.35
CA LEU A 2 -15.75 -12.79 -16.99
C LEU A 2 -14.43 -12.97 -17.75
N SER A 3 -13.98 -11.89 -18.42
CA SER A 3 -12.78 -11.85 -19.25
C SER A 3 -11.51 -12.09 -18.42
N GLU A 4 -10.68 -13.05 -18.84
CA GLU A 4 -9.40 -13.48 -18.25
C GLU A 4 -8.27 -12.41 -18.25
N ARG A 5 -8.59 -11.11 -18.32
CA ARG A 5 -7.60 -10.05 -18.61
C ARG A 5 -6.95 -9.33 -17.42
N VAL A 6 -7.21 -9.71 -16.17
CA VAL A 6 -6.45 -9.16 -15.03
C VAL A 6 -6.10 -10.25 -14.02
N MET A 7 -5.32 -11.24 -14.45
CA MET A 7 -4.64 -12.16 -13.53
C MET A 7 -3.14 -11.81 -13.55
N VAL A 8 -2.78 -10.73 -12.87
CA VAL A 8 -1.37 -10.31 -12.80
C VAL A 8 -0.64 -11.24 -11.83
N ARG A 9 0.42 -11.85 -12.37
CA ARG A 9 1.35 -12.79 -11.73
C ARG A 9 1.53 -12.55 -10.22
N LEU A 10 1.01 -13.50 -9.44
CA LEU A 10 1.38 -13.73 -8.05
C LEU A 10 2.83 -14.23 -7.99
N LEU A 11 3.80 -13.32 -7.95
CA LEU A 11 5.18 -13.69 -7.66
C LEU A 11 5.32 -13.95 -6.16
N ARG A 12 5.32 -15.24 -5.80
CA ARG A 12 5.73 -15.73 -4.48
C ARG A 12 7.11 -15.17 -4.14
N GLY A 13 7.26 -14.61 -2.93
CA GLY A 13 8.54 -14.16 -2.38
C GLY A 13 8.72 -12.64 -2.27
N TRP A 14 7.74 -11.81 -2.62
CA TRP A 14 7.82 -10.35 -2.49
C TRP A 14 6.90 -9.87 -1.37
N THR A 15 7.41 -8.97 -0.52
CA THR A 15 6.68 -8.39 0.61
C THR A 15 5.45 -7.60 0.13
N VAL A 16 5.54 -6.98 -1.04
CA VAL A 16 4.49 -6.20 -1.69
C VAL A 16 4.00 -6.92 -2.96
N GLN A 17 2.69 -6.95 -3.15
CA GLN A 17 2.01 -7.42 -4.36
C GLN A 17 1.72 -6.25 -5.30
N CYS A 18 2.03 -6.42 -6.58
CA CYS A 18 1.75 -5.43 -7.62
C CYS A 18 0.92 -6.00 -8.77
N GLY A 19 -0.04 -5.20 -9.27
CA GLY A 19 -0.81 -5.45 -10.49
C GLY A 19 -0.55 -4.38 -11.55
N ASP A 20 -0.45 -4.75 -12.82
CA ASP A 20 -0.41 -3.80 -13.95
C ASP A 20 -1.80 -3.61 -14.56
N GLY A 21 -2.21 -2.35 -14.76
CA GLY A 21 -3.50 -1.97 -15.35
C GLY A 21 -3.43 -0.67 -16.17
N GLY A 22 -4.54 0.06 -16.23
CA GLY A 22 -4.67 1.39 -16.85
C GLY A 22 -3.83 2.49 -16.17
N GLY A 23 -3.99 3.75 -16.59
CA GLY A 23 -3.19 4.91 -16.15
C GLY A 23 -3.36 5.32 -14.68
N MET A 24 -3.98 4.46 -13.89
CA MET A 24 -4.24 4.64 -12.47
C MET A 24 -3.40 3.64 -11.69
N LEU A 25 -2.73 4.09 -10.64
CA LEU A 25 -2.09 3.25 -9.63
C LEU A 25 -2.80 3.46 -8.31
N ILE A 26 -3.28 2.37 -7.70
CA ILE A 26 -3.90 2.37 -6.38
C ILE A 26 -2.92 1.76 -5.38
N THR A 27 -2.70 2.44 -4.25
CA THR A 27 -1.86 1.94 -3.14
C THR A 27 -2.60 1.93 -1.82
N ALA A 28 -2.19 1.05 -0.91
CA ALA A 28 -2.61 1.06 0.50
C ALA A 28 -1.45 0.54 1.37
N PRO A 29 -0.47 1.40 1.70
CA PRO A 29 0.73 0.99 2.41
C PRO A 29 0.48 0.68 3.88
N HIS A 30 -0.58 1.20 4.51
CA HIS A 30 -0.78 1.06 5.95
C HIS A 30 -1.74 -0.08 6.33
N GLY A 31 -1.90 -1.10 5.46
CA GLY A 31 -2.72 -2.28 5.77
C GLY A 31 -2.11 -3.25 6.79
N ILE A 32 -0.91 -2.96 7.31
CA ILE A 32 -0.17 -3.78 8.29
C ILE A 32 0.52 -2.90 9.34
N TRP A 33 1.06 -3.50 10.41
CA TRP A 33 1.91 -2.82 11.39
C TRP A 33 3.28 -2.48 10.77
N LEU A 34 3.71 -1.21 10.86
CA LEU A 34 4.95 -0.72 10.24
C LEU A 34 5.88 -0.01 11.20
N GLN A 35 7.19 -0.14 10.97
CA GLN A 35 8.22 0.60 11.68
C GLN A 35 8.28 2.05 11.19
N ARG A 36 8.39 3.01 12.13
CA ARG A 36 8.52 4.44 11.82
C ARG A 36 9.79 5.03 12.44
N ALA A 37 10.98 4.54 12.07
CA ALA A 37 12.26 5.04 12.60
C ALA A 37 12.22 5.33 14.13
N ASN A 38 12.31 6.61 14.53
CA ASN A 38 12.28 7.06 15.93
C ASN A 38 10.87 7.42 16.46
N HIS A 39 9.81 7.00 15.77
CA HIS A 39 8.42 7.24 16.12
C HIS A 39 7.74 5.93 16.57
N PRO A 40 6.60 6.02 17.28
CA PRO A 40 5.82 4.83 17.66
C PRO A 40 5.48 3.97 16.44
N VAL A 41 5.28 2.67 16.62
CA VAL A 41 4.87 1.78 15.51
C VAL A 41 3.56 2.27 14.87
N HIS A 42 3.48 2.26 13.53
CA HIS A 42 2.25 2.57 12.82
C HIS A 42 1.28 1.39 12.94
N LYS A 43 0.07 1.61 13.47
CA LYS A 43 -0.97 0.58 13.59
C LYS A 43 -1.74 0.41 12.26
N PRO A 44 -2.13 -0.82 11.85
CA PRO A 44 -2.84 -1.03 10.60
C PRO A 44 -4.11 -0.16 10.47
N GLU A 45 -4.27 0.44 9.30
CA GLU A 45 -5.48 1.12 8.87
C GLU A 45 -6.46 0.09 8.30
N VAL A 46 -7.52 -0.21 9.04
CA VAL A 46 -8.47 -1.29 8.74
C VAL A 46 -9.17 -1.06 7.40
N PHE A 47 -9.39 -2.14 6.64
CA PHE A 47 -10.06 -2.18 5.33
C PHE A 47 -9.37 -1.45 4.17
N THR A 48 -8.30 -0.68 4.40
CA THR A 48 -7.61 0.06 3.32
C THR A 48 -7.11 -0.83 2.19
N SER A 49 -6.45 -1.95 2.51
CA SER A 49 -6.00 -2.90 1.49
C SER A 49 -7.15 -3.58 0.75
N PHE A 50 -8.27 -3.84 1.44
CA PHE A 50 -9.47 -4.40 0.80
C PHE A 50 -10.05 -3.40 -0.21
N LEU A 51 -10.24 -2.14 0.21
CA LEU A 51 -10.72 -1.06 -0.66
C LEU A 51 -9.79 -0.86 -1.87
N ALA A 52 -8.48 -0.81 -1.65
CA ALA A 52 -7.52 -0.66 -2.74
C ALA A 52 -7.61 -1.79 -3.77
N ILE A 53 -7.71 -3.05 -3.32
CA ILE A 53 -7.90 -4.21 -4.20
C ILE A 53 -9.21 -4.07 -4.98
N SER A 54 -10.33 -3.83 -4.31
CA SER A 54 -11.64 -3.73 -4.95
C SER A 54 -11.72 -2.59 -5.96
N ILE A 55 -11.14 -1.42 -5.64
CA ILE A 55 -11.06 -0.29 -6.57
C ILE A 55 -10.24 -0.69 -7.79
N ALA A 56 -9.04 -1.26 -7.59
CA ALA A 56 -8.18 -1.64 -8.70
C ALA A 56 -8.82 -2.68 -9.63
N GLU A 57 -9.47 -3.69 -9.06
CA GLU A 57 -10.21 -4.71 -9.83
C GLU A 57 -11.37 -4.08 -10.62
N SER A 58 -12.16 -3.21 -9.99
CA SER A 58 -13.31 -2.58 -10.65
C SER A 58 -12.93 -1.63 -11.78
N GLN A 59 -11.78 -0.95 -11.67
CA GLN A 59 -11.31 0.06 -12.63
C GLN A 59 -10.28 -0.50 -13.63
N GLY A 60 -9.86 -1.75 -13.49
CA GLY A 60 -8.72 -2.29 -14.23
C GLY A 60 -7.43 -1.49 -14.00
N ALA A 61 -7.23 -0.97 -12.79
CA ALA A 61 -6.09 -0.13 -12.43
C ALA A 61 -4.87 -0.97 -12.03
N SER A 62 -3.69 -0.35 -12.04
CA SER A 62 -2.53 -0.90 -11.34
C SER A 62 -2.77 -0.89 -9.83
N LEU A 63 -2.18 -1.86 -9.14
CA LEU A 63 -2.29 -2.02 -7.68
C LEU A 63 -0.90 -2.16 -7.07
N CYS A 64 -0.68 -1.62 -5.88
CA CYS A 64 0.45 -1.91 -5.02
C CYS A 64 -0.02 -2.02 -3.57
N VAL A 65 0.01 -3.21 -2.97
CA VAL A 65 -0.42 -3.45 -1.59
C VAL A 65 0.49 -4.52 -0.96
N TRP A 66 0.54 -4.65 0.37
CA TRP A 66 1.22 -5.80 0.98
C TRP A 66 0.62 -7.11 0.49
N SER A 67 1.48 -8.12 0.30
CA SER A 67 1.02 -9.44 -0.14
C SER A 67 0.08 -10.07 0.90
N ASN A 68 -0.77 -11.00 0.45
CA ASN A 68 -1.68 -11.66 1.37
C ASN A 68 -0.95 -12.38 2.51
N ASP A 69 0.17 -13.04 2.19
CA ASP A 69 1.00 -13.74 3.18
C ASP A 69 1.57 -12.75 4.22
N GLU A 70 2.03 -11.57 3.80
CA GLU A 70 2.55 -10.58 4.74
C GLU A 70 1.43 -10.00 5.61
N ARG A 71 0.24 -9.75 5.04
CA ARG A 71 -0.92 -9.29 5.83
C ARG A 71 -1.32 -10.32 6.89
N VAL A 72 -1.48 -11.59 6.50
CA VAL A 72 -1.85 -12.68 7.43
C VAL A 72 -0.78 -12.86 8.51
N LYS A 73 0.50 -12.87 8.13
CA LYS A 73 1.63 -12.96 9.06
C LYS A 73 1.64 -11.81 10.06
N ASN A 74 1.36 -10.60 9.59
CA ASN A 74 1.39 -9.38 10.40
C ASN A 74 0.16 -9.28 11.33
N GLU A 75 -1.01 -9.68 10.85
CA GLU A 75 -2.24 -9.81 11.65
C GLU A 75 -2.05 -10.79 12.82
N PHE A 76 -1.46 -11.97 12.57
CA PHE A 76 -1.20 -12.95 13.63
C PHE A 76 -0.19 -12.45 14.68
N ARG A 77 0.81 -11.67 14.25
CA ARG A 77 1.88 -11.19 15.13
C ARG A 77 1.48 -9.96 15.96
N CYS A 78 0.50 -9.18 15.51
CA CYS A 78 0.10 -7.90 16.12
C CYS A 78 1.28 -6.96 16.43
N ARG A 79 2.32 -6.97 15.60
CA ARG A 79 3.52 -6.12 15.74
C ARG A 79 4.20 -5.92 14.40
N ALA A 80 4.91 -4.80 14.27
CA ALA A 80 5.67 -4.50 13.07
C ALA A 80 6.88 -5.42 12.90
N ASP A 81 7.07 -5.90 11.67
CA ASP A 81 8.31 -6.58 11.27
C ASP A 81 9.40 -5.51 11.04
N THR A 82 10.62 -5.75 11.51
CA THR A 82 11.73 -4.79 11.36
C THR A 82 12.10 -4.54 9.90
N ALA A 83 11.75 -5.47 9.00
CA ALA A 83 11.95 -5.30 7.57
C ALA A 83 10.88 -4.40 6.90
N ASN A 84 9.75 -4.14 7.58
CA ASN A 84 8.62 -3.40 7.01
C ASN A 84 8.60 -1.98 7.56
N THR A 85 9.17 -1.05 6.80
CA THR A 85 9.20 0.38 7.14
C THR A 85 8.00 1.10 6.53
N ASP A 86 7.45 2.06 7.29
CA ASP A 86 6.43 2.99 6.82
C ASP A 86 7.02 3.86 5.68
N PRO A 87 6.43 3.85 4.47
CA PRO A 87 6.95 4.63 3.36
C PRO A 87 6.94 6.14 3.62
N ASN A 88 6.09 6.65 4.52
CA ASN A 88 6.05 8.07 4.89
C ASN A 88 7.20 8.47 5.82
N TYR A 89 7.94 7.51 6.37
CA TYR A 89 9.08 7.72 7.26
C TYR A 89 10.39 7.19 6.69
N SER A 90 10.41 6.83 5.40
CA SER A 90 11.62 6.38 4.71
C SER A 90 12.58 7.55 4.46
N PRO A 91 13.84 7.50 4.92
CA PRO A 91 14.84 8.51 4.59
C PRO A 91 15.01 8.63 3.08
N GLY A 92 15.17 9.86 2.57
CA GLY A 92 15.30 10.13 1.14
C GLY A 92 16.44 9.34 0.47
N GLU A 93 17.53 9.09 1.18
CA GLU A 93 18.68 8.30 0.71
C GLU A 93 18.33 6.84 0.43
N THR A 94 17.36 6.28 1.17
CA THR A 94 16.90 4.89 1.03
C THR A 94 15.65 4.75 0.17
N LEU A 95 15.12 5.86 -0.35
CA LEU A 95 13.85 5.88 -1.06
C LEU A 95 13.86 4.95 -2.28
N GLY A 96 14.99 4.85 -3.00
CA GLY A 96 15.17 3.94 -4.14
C GLY A 96 15.08 2.44 -3.80
N GLU A 97 15.25 2.09 -2.52
CA GLU A 97 15.16 0.72 -2.02
C GLU A 97 13.73 0.35 -1.61
N SER A 98 12.90 1.36 -1.33
CA SER A 98 11.51 1.16 -0.93
C SER A 98 10.72 0.44 -2.04
N PRO A 99 10.05 -0.69 -1.73
CA PRO A 99 9.22 -1.38 -2.71
C PRO A 99 8.08 -0.49 -3.23
N TRP A 100 7.60 0.45 -2.40
CA TRP A 100 6.59 1.44 -2.76
C TRP A 100 7.09 2.41 -3.83
N PHE A 101 8.26 3.00 -3.60
CA PHE A 101 8.89 3.90 -4.56
C PHE A 101 9.23 3.19 -5.88
N ARG A 102 9.70 1.95 -5.81
CA ARG A 102 9.98 1.13 -7.00
C ARG A 102 8.71 0.85 -7.80
N ALA A 103 7.57 0.57 -7.13
CA ALA A 103 6.29 0.36 -7.79
C ALA A 103 5.78 1.64 -8.48
N LEU A 104 5.83 2.78 -7.78
CA LEU A 104 5.49 4.09 -8.33
C LEU A 104 6.35 4.44 -9.55
N SER A 105 7.67 4.32 -9.42
CA SER A 105 8.63 4.60 -10.49
C SER A 105 8.42 3.69 -11.70
N ARG A 106 8.17 2.40 -11.47
CA ARG A 106 7.88 1.43 -12.54
C ARG A 106 6.59 1.79 -13.27
N HIS A 107 5.54 2.16 -12.55
CA HIS A 107 4.27 2.56 -13.14
C HIS A 107 4.42 3.82 -14.00
N ALA A 108 5.07 4.86 -13.48
CA ALA A 108 5.32 6.10 -14.22
C ALA A 108 6.07 5.84 -15.54
N ARG A 109 7.21 5.13 -15.47
CA ARG A 109 8.02 4.80 -16.66
C ARG A 109 7.26 3.98 -17.69
N ARG A 110 6.43 3.03 -17.24
CA ARG A 110 5.60 2.21 -18.14
C ARG A 110 4.65 3.10 -18.96
N PHE A 111 4.01 4.08 -18.34
CA PHE A 111 3.07 4.98 -19.03
C PHE A 111 3.76 6.00 -19.94
N GLU A 112 4.91 6.53 -19.52
CA GLU A 112 5.75 7.36 -20.37
C GLU A 112 6.15 6.61 -21.65
N SER A 113 6.55 5.34 -21.53
CA SER A 113 7.04 4.54 -22.65
C SER A 113 5.99 4.23 -23.74
N VAL A 114 4.69 4.33 -23.41
CA VAL A 114 3.59 4.07 -24.35
C VAL A 114 2.95 5.36 -24.88
N GLY A 115 3.56 6.51 -24.63
CA GLY A 115 3.03 7.82 -25.07
C GLY A 115 1.77 8.26 -24.34
N GLY A 116 1.50 7.71 -23.16
CA GLY A 116 0.35 8.09 -22.34
C GLY A 116 0.53 9.49 -21.75
N THR A 117 -0.52 10.31 -21.77
CA THR A 117 -0.54 11.65 -21.18
C THR A 117 -1.01 11.56 -19.73
N GLY A 118 -0.08 11.31 -18.82
CA GLY A 118 -0.31 11.40 -17.37
C GLY A 118 -0.72 10.10 -16.70
N VAL A 119 -0.32 9.99 -15.44
CA VAL A 119 -0.69 8.91 -14.51
C VAL A 119 -1.34 9.52 -13.28
N VAL A 120 -2.30 8.82 -12.70
CA VAL A 120 -2.91 9.21 -11.42
C VAL A 120 -2.56 8.17 -10.38
N HIS A 121 -2.04 8.62 -9.25
CA HIS A 121 -1.78 7.78 -8.08
C HIS A 121 -2.82 8.09 -7.01
N TYR A 122 -3.54 7.06 -6.57
CA TYR A 122 -4.45 7.12 -5.44
C TYR A 122 -3.83 6.35 -4.28
N ASP A 123 -3.56 7.03 -3.16
CA ASP A 123 -3.09 6.41 -1.93
C ASP A 123 -4.24 6.31 -0.92
N ILE A 124 -4.64 5.08 -0.62
CA ILE A 124 -5.82 4.79 0.20
C ILE A 124 -5.40 4.71 1.66
N HIS A 125 -5.94 5.64 2.45
CA HIS A 125 -5.71 5.72 3.88
C HIS A 125 -6.99 5.64 4.69
N GLY A 126 -6.88 5.01 5.86
CA GLY A 126 -7.89 5.01 6.91
C GLY A 126 -7.54 6.02 7.99
N ARG A 127 -8.56 6.60 8.61
CA ARG A 127 -8.40 7.46 9.77
C ARG A 127 -9.36 6.98 10.85
N ARG A 128 -8.91 6.95 12.11
CA ARG A 128 -9.81 6.72 13.24
C ARG A 128 -10.77 7.89 13.38
N ASP A 129 -12.02 7.59 13.72
CA ASP A 129 -12.98 8.61 14.09
C ASP A 129 -12.43 9.44 15.24
N VAL A 130 -12.51 10.76 15.09
CA VAL A 130 -12.25 11.67 16.20
C VAL A 130 -13.47 11.58 17.09
N MET A 131 -13.36 10.84 18.19
CA MET A 131 -14.41 10.82 19.20
C MET A 131 -14.46 12.22 19.84
N THR A 132 -15.36 13.07 19.35
CA THR A 132 -15.61 14.39 19.95
C THR A 132 -16.39 14.19 21.24
N GLY A 133 -15.67 14.04 22.35
CA GLY A 133 -16.23 13.96 23.70
C GLY A 133 -15.11 14.11 24.72
N GLU A 134 -15.34 14.94 25.74
CA GLU A 134 -14.42 15.21 26.86
C GLU A 134 -13.84 13.89 27.40
N GLY A 135 -12.55 13.66 27.19
CA GLY A 135 -11.87 12.38 27.45
C GLY A 135 -10.83 11.95 26.40
N ALA A 136 -10.54 12.79 25.40
CA ALA A 136 -9.57 12.52 24.33
C ALA A 136 -8.08 12.57 24.77
N ASP A 137 -7.80 12.61 26.07
CA ASP A 137 -6.45 12.57 26.61
C ASP A 137 -6.12 11.13 27.02
N GLY A 138 -5.65 10.29 26.08
CA GLY A 138 -5.03 9.02 26.53
C GLY A 138 -4.88 7.87 25.53
N LEU A 139 -5.35 7.96 24.29
CA LEU A 139 -5.13 6.88 23.32
C LEU A 139 -4.06 7.29 22.31
N GLU A 140 -2.81 7.06 22.70
CA GLU A 140 -1.62 7.30 21.88
C GLU A 140 -1.63 6.48 20.56
N TRP A 141 -1.13 7.16 19.52
CA TRP A 141 -1.01 6.73 18.12
C TRP A 141 -0.07 5.55 17.94
#